data_AF-A0AAV4E1U3-F1
#
_entry.id   AF-A0AAV4E1U3-F1
#
_cell.length_a   1.000
_cell.length_b   1.000
_cell.length_c   1.000
_cell.angle_alpha   90.00
_cell.angle_beta   90.00
_cell.angle_gamma   90.00
#
_symmetry.space_group_name_H-M   'P 1'
#
loop_
_entity.id
_entity.type
_entity.pdbx_description
1 polymer ?
#
loop_
_entity_poly.entity_id
_entity_poly.type
_entity_poly.pdbx_seq_one_letter_code
_entity_poly.pdbx_strand_id
1 'polypeptide(L)'
;MTKHTTAKDVIHEFTQSTSMHGVQHTMGHKSVWRRMVWSVLVIGFVAWAAHNVYHIVSDYNNNPVQTSVSSEYQSKMNFPAVTVCNLNRIRQSKAPQYLVRNLPSYIMVGKVDFGHGLVC
;
A
#
# COMPACT_ATOMS: atom_id res chain seq x y z
N MET A 1 -7.65 -51.26 12.49
CA MET A 1 -6.38 -51.43 13.23
C MET A 1 -5.70 -50.07 13.28
N THR A 2 -5.79 -49.38 14.42
CA THR A 2 -5.27 -48.02 14.63
C THR A 2 -3.75 -48.08 14.72
N LYS A 3 -3.06 -47.70 13.64
CA LYS A 3 -1.60 -47.63 13.61
C LYS A 3 -1.19 -46.48 14.53
N HIS A 4 -0.63 -46.78 15.69
CA HIS A 4 -0.02 -45.78 16.56
C HIS A 4 1.27 -45.29 15.88
N THR A 5 1.14 -44.34 14.96
CA THR A 5 2.27 -43.72 14.29
C THR A 5 2.98 -42.86 15.33
N THR A 6 4.12 -43.36 15.82
CA THR A 6 4.92 -42.63 16.80
C THR A 6 5.40 -41.33 16.14
N ALA A 7 5.49 -40.23 16.90
CA ALA A 7 5.94 -38.93 16.36
C ALA A 7 7.26 -39.03 15.58
N LYS A 8 8.14 -39.98 15.96
CA LYS A 8 9.39 -40.30 15.26
C LYS A 8 9.16 -40.83 13.84
N ASP A 9 8.17 -41.70 13.63
CA ASP A 9 7.86 -42.27 12.32
C ASP A 9 7.26 -41.22 11.40
N VAL A 10 6.39 -40.38 11.95
CA VAL A 10 5.79 -39.23 11.25
C VAL A 10 6.88 -38.27 10.79
N ILE A 11 7.78 -37.85 11.69
CA ILE A 11 8.89 -36.95 11.36
C ILE A 11 9.84 -37.57 10.34
N HIS A 12 10.09 -38.89 10.42
CA HIS A 12 10.95 -39.59 9.47
C HIS A 12 10.33 -39.62 8.07
N GLU A 13 9.04 -39.91 7.96
CA GLU A 13 8.29 -39.91 6.70
C GLU A 13 8.18 -38.49 6.11
N PHE A 14 7.97 -37.47 6.94
CA PHE A 14 7.96 -36.06 6.51
C PHE A 14 9.34 -35.59 6.04
N THR A 15 10.43 -36.03 6.68
CA THR A 15 11.79 -35.65 6.28
C THR A 15 12.20 -36.29 4.95
N GLN A 16 11.67 -37.47 4.64
CA GLN A 16 11.92 -38.19 3.38
C GLN A 16 11.05 -37.66 2.23
N SER A 17 9.81 -37.25 2.51
CA SER A 17 8.84 -36.82 1.50
C SER A 17 8.86 -35.32 1.19
N THR A 18 9.47 -34.50 2.05
CA THR A 18 9.54 -33.04 1.83
C THR A 18 10.69 -32.65 0.91
N SER A 19 10.41 -31.79 -0.08
CA SER A 19 11.44 -31.18 -0.95
C SER A 19 12.29 -30.12 -0.23
N MET A 20 12.11 -29.95 1.09
CA MET A 20 12.92 -29.03 1.90
C MET A 20 14.30 -29.65 2.15
N HIS A 21 15.24 -29.35 1.26
CA HIS A 21 16.60 -29.92 1.19
C HIS A 21 17.40 -29.85 2.50
N GLY A 22 17.05 -28.96 3.44
CA GLY A 22 17.72 -28.81 4.73
C GLY A 22 17.35 -29.88 5.78
N VAL A 23 16.16 -30.49 5.71
CA VAL A 23 15.70 -31.44 6.76
C VAL A 23 16.47 -32.76 6.68
N GLN A 24 16.85 -33.19 5.47
CA GLN A 24 17.65 -34.40 5.24
C GLN A 24 19.05 -34.32 5.87
N HIS A 25 19.66 -33.13 5.91
CA HIS A 25 20.95 -32.90 6.59
C HIS A 25 20.86 -32.98 8.12
N THR A 26 19.65 -32.87 8.67
CA THR A 26 19.40 -32.96 10.11
C THR A 26 19.36 -34.42 10.59
N MET A 27 19.10 -35.39 9.70
CA MET A 27 18.99 -36.82 10.07
C MET A 27 20.16 -37.69 9.58
N GLY A 28 20.91 -37.28 8.55
CA GLY A 28 21.94 -38.13 7.91
C GLY A 28 23.35 -38.15 8.52
N HIS A 29 23.61 -37.41 9.60
CA HIS A 29 24.98 -37.19 10.07
C HIS A 29 25.28 -37.72 11.49
N LYS A 30 26.38 -38.48 11.63
CA LYS A 30 26.85 -39.05 12.92
C LYS A 30 27.26 -38.02 13.97
N SER A 31 27.65 -36.81 13.56
CA SER A 31 28.07 -35.76 14.49
C SER A 31 26.88 -34.97 15.03
N VAL A 32 26.67 -35.04 16.34
CA VAL A 32 25.59 -34.37 17.08
C VAL A 32 25.65 -32.84 16.90
N TRP A 33 26.85 -32.26 16.85
CA TRP A 33 27.03 -30.81 16.65
C TRP A 33 26.42 -30.32 15.33
N ARG A 34 26.73 -31.02 14.23
CA ARG A 34 26.22 -30.65 12.90
C ARG A 34 24.70 -30.77 12.83
N ARG A 35 24.13 -31.78 13.50
CA ARG A 35 22.68 -31.96 13.61
C ARG A 35 21.99 -30.82 14.36
N MET A 36 22.60 -30.33 15.45
CA MET A 36 22.07 -29.19 16.20
C MET A 36 22.08 -27.92 15.36
N VAL A 37 23.18 -27.62 14.68
CA VAL A 37 23.28 -26.44 13.80
C VAL A 37 22.20 -26.45 12.71
N TRP A 38 22.03 -27.58 12.01
CA TRP A 38 20.98 -27.71 10.99
C TRP A 38 19.57 -27.62 11.58
N SER A 39 19.34 -28.17 12.78
CA SER A 39 18.04 -28.06 13.46
C SER A 39 17.70 -26.61 13.78
N VAL A 40 18.66 -25.85 14.34
CA VAL A 40 18.47 -24.42 14.65
C VAL A 40 18.19 -23.62 13.40
N LEU A 41 18.93 -23.88 12.31
CA LEU A 41 18.71 -23.19 11.03
C LEU A 41 17.31 -23.48 10.48
N VAL A 42 16.88 -24.74 10.44
CA VAL A 42 15.55 -25.12 9.95
C VAL A 42 14.45 -24.46 10.80
N ILE A 43 14.57 -24.51 12.13
CA ILE A 43 13.61 -23.86 13.04
C ILE A 43 13.58 -22.35 12.80
N GLY A 44 14.75 -21.72 12.64
CA GLY A 44 14.86 -20.29 12.34
C GLY A 44 14.17 -19.91 11.03
N PHE A 45 14.39 -20.68 9.95
CA PHE A 45 13.73 -20.45 8.67
C PHE A 45 12.21 -20.65 8.76
N VAL A 46 11.73 -21.65 9.50
CA VAL A 46 10.29 -21.88 9.69
C VAL A 46 9.65 -20.72 10.46
N ALA A 47 10.29 -20.25 11.54
CA ALA A 47 9.80 -19.11 12.30
C ALA A 47 9.77 -17.83 11.45
N TRP A 48 10.82 -17.60 10.65
CA TRP A 48 10.89 -16.47 9.73
C TRP A 48 9.80 -16.53 8.65
N ALA A 49 9.59 -17.70 8.05
CA ALA A 49 8.55 -17.92 7.06
C ALA A 49 7.16 -17.66 7.66
N ALA A 50 6.87 -18.16 8.86
CA ALA A 50 5.61 -17.90 9.56
C ALA A 50 5.39 -16.40 9.82
N HIS A 51 6.45 -15.68 10.22
CA HIS A 51 6.39 -14.22 10.40
C HIS A 51 6.07 -13.48 9.09
N ASN A 52 6.70 -13.88 7.98
CA ASN A 52 6.42 -13.28 6.67
C ASN A 52 4.98 -13.54 6.23
N VAL A 53 4.48 -14.77 6.40
CA VAL A 53 3.09 -15.11 6.08
C VAL A 53 2.12 -14.27 6.91
N TYR A 54 2.38 -14.08 8.21
CA TYR A 54 1.58 -13.20 9.05
C TYR A 54 1.52 -11.76 8.49
N HIS A 55 2.67 -11.22 8.07
CA HIS A 55 2.74 -9.88 7.51
C HIS A 55 1.94 -9.76 6.21
N ILE A 56 2.11 -10.72 5.29
CA ILE A 56 1.39 -10.77 4.01
C ILE A 56 -0.13 -10.85 4.24
N VAL A 57 -0.58 -11.69 5.18
CA VAL A 57 -2.01 -11.84 5.48
C VAL A 57 -2.57 -10.59 6.16
N SER A 58 -1.82 -9.99 7.08
CA SER A 58 -2.19 -8.72 7.71
C SER A 58 -2.34 -7.62 6.67
N ASP A 59 -1.35 -7.47 5.79
CA ASP A 59 -1.37 -6.49 4.71
C ASP A 59 -2.52 -6.75 3.74
N TYR A 60 -2.84 -8.01 3.42
CA TYR A 60 -4.01 -8.34 2.61
C TYR A 60 -5.33 -7.94 3.29
N ASN A 61 -5.49 -8.23 4.58
CA ASN A 61 -6.69 -7.90 5.35
C ASN A 61 -6.90 -6.38 5.51
N ASN A 62 -5.83 -5.59 5.41
CA ASN A 62 -5.91 -4.13 5.43
C ASN A 62 -6.48 -3.53 4.13
N ASN A 63 -6.88 -4.37 3.15
CA ASN A 63 -7.45 -3.96 1.86
C ASN A 63 -6.65 -2.82 1.17
N PRO A 64 -5.33 -2.95 0.99
CA PRO A 64 -4.52 -1.91 0.41
C PRO A 64 -4.94 -1.68 -1.05
N VAL A 65 -5.42 -0.48 -1.35
CA VAL A 65 -5.81 -0.09 -2.70
C VAL A 65 -4.55 0.27 -3.47
N GLN A 66 -4.07 -0.63 -4.31
CA GLN A 66 -2.93 -0.34 -5.20
C GLN A 66 -3.39 0.59 -6.32
N THR A 67 -3.03 1.87 -6.23
CA THR A 67 -3.35 2.86 -7.26
C THR A 67 -2.26 2.82 -8.33
N SER A 68 -2.54 2.18 -9.47
CA SER A 68 -1.64 2.21 -10.63
C SER A 68 -1.85 3.50 -11.42
N VAL A 69 -0.86 4.40 -11.39
CA VAL A 69 -0.87 5.62 -12.21
C VAL A 69 -0.25 5.30 -13.57
N SER A 70 -1.08 5.19 -14.60
CA SER A 70 -0.65 5.03 -16.00
C SER A 70 -0.82 6.36 -16.73
N SER A 71 0.25 6.87 -17.34
CA SER A 71 0.22 8.10 -18.16
C SER A 71 0.04 7.72 -19.61
N GLU A 72 -1.21 7.66 -20.08
CA GLU A 72 -1.53 7.44 -21.48
C GLU A 72 -1.69 8.79 -22.20
N TYR A 73 -0.92 9.00 -23.27
CA TYR A 73 -1.04 10.18 -24.12
C TYR A 73 -2.23 10.02 -25.06
N GLN A 74 -3.39 10.54 -24.65
CA GLN A 74 -4.60 10.55 -25.49
C GLN A 74 -4.47 11.61 -26.60
N SER A 75 -4.68 11.20 -27.86
CA SER A 75 -4.58 12.07 -29.04
C SER A 75 -5.70 13.12 -29.15
N LYS A 76 -6.81 12.89 -28.44
CA LYS A 76 -7.91 13.85 -28.27
C LYS A 76 -8.30 13.87 -26.80
N MET A 77 -8.24 15.04 -26.18
CA MET A 77 -8.64 15.28 -24.80
C MET A 77 -9.73 16.36 -24.78
N ASN A 78 -10.77 16.16 -23.96
CA ASN A 78 -11.79 17.19 -23.76
C ASN A 78 -11.16 18.40 -23.07
N PHE A 79 -11.31 19.57 -23.66
CA PHE A 79 -10.86 20.80 -23.05
C PHE A 79 -11.63 21.03 -21.74
N PRO A 80 -10.94 21.31 -20.62
CA PRO A 80 -11.60 21.48 -19.33
C PRO A 80 -12.47 22.74 -19.34
N ALA A 81 -13.44 22.78 -18.42
CA ALA A 81 -14.20 24.01 -18.22
C ALA A 81 -13.27 25.10 -17.68
N VAL A 82 -13.20 26.23 -18.41
CA VAL A 82 -12.45 27.41 -17.98
C VAL A 82 -13.43 28.43 -17.42
N THR A 83 -13.32 28.71 -16.13
CA THR A 83 -14.11 29.74 -15.47
C THR A 83 -13.25 31.00 -15.32
N VAL A 84 -13.67 32.08 -15.99
CA VAL A 84 -13.03 33.40 -15.84
C VAL A 84 -13.89 34.23 -14.90
N CYS A 85 -13.34 34.50 -13.73
CA CYS A 85 -13.97 35.33 -12.72
C CYS A 85 -13.31 36.71 -12.69
N ASN A 86 -14.12 37.76 -12.81
CA ASN A 86 -13.63 39.09 -12.45
C ASN A 86 -13.53 39.14 -10.93
N LEU A 87 -12.32 39.22 -10.39
CA LEU A 87 -12.19 39.34 -8.94
C LEU A 87 -12.49 40.73 -8.40
N ASN A 88 -12.75 41.69 -9.27
CA ASN A 88 -13.51 42.83 -8.82
C ASN A 88 -14.90 42.35 -8.37
N ARG A 89 -15.04 42.09 -7.06
CA ARG A 89 -16.29 41.63 -6.45
C ARG A 89 -17.40 42.67 -6.56
N ILE A 90 -17.04 43.94 -6.84
CA ILE A 90 -17.96 45.08 -6.69
C ILE A 90 -17.87 45.99 -7.91
N ARG A 91 -18.97 46.04 -8.67
CA ARG A 91 -19.11 46.99 -9.76
C ARG A 91 -19.50 48.36 -9.20
N GLN A 92 -18.53 49.28 -9.11
CA GLN A 92 -18.73 50.63 -8.55
C GLN A 92 -19.93 51.37 -9.17
N SER A 93 -20.19 51.17 -10.47
CA SER A 93 -21.33 51.82 -11.16
C SER A 93 -22.71 51.28 -10.78
N LYS A 94 -22.80 50.13 -10.11
CA LYS A 94 -24.05 49.51 -9.66
C LYS A 94 -24.11 49.34 -8.13
N ALA A 95 -23.03 49.67 -7.43
CA ALA A 95 -22.95 49.53 -5.98
C ALA A 95 -23.50 50.78 -5.28
N PRO A 96 -24.22 50.64 -4.17
CA PRO A 96 -24.66 51.79 -3.40
C PRO A 96 -23.45 52.53 -2.80
N GLN A 97 -23.50 53.86 -2.77
CA GLN A 97 -22.35 54.71 -2.45
C GLN A 97 -21.77 54.47 -1.05
N TYR A 98 -22.61 54.05 -0.08
CA TYR A 98 -22.15 53.73 1.27
C TYR A 98 -21.21 52.51 1.30
N LEU A 99 -21.42 51.54 0.39
CA LEU A 99 -20.61 50.34 0.30
C LEU A 99 -19.25 50.68 -0.29
N VAL A 100 -19.23 51.42 -1.41
CA VAL A 100 -18.01 51.84 -2.12
C VAL A 100 -17.07 52.69 -1.24
N ARG A 101 -17.63 53.55 -0.38
CA ARG A 101 -16.83 54.41 0.53
C ARG A 101 -16.16 53.66 1.68
N ASN A 102 -16.70 52.51 2.11
CA ASN A 102 -16.24 51.79 3.31
C ASN A 102 -15.44 50.51 3.00
N LEU A 103 -15.13 50.23 1.72
CA LEU A 103 -14.43 49.01 1.32
C LEU A 103 -12.90 49.18 1.31
N PRO A 104 -12.14 48.22 1.84
CA PRO A 104 -10.69 48.19 1.72
C PRO A 104 -10.24 47.79 0.30
N SER A 105 -9.14 48.40 -0.17
CA SER A 105 -8.63 48.32 -1.55
C SER A 105 -8.24 46.91 -2.03
N TYR A 106 -8.08 45.94 -1.14
CA TYR A 106 -7.65 44.57 -1.47
C TYR A 106 -8.74 43.75 -2.19
N ILE A 107 -10.00 44.20 -2.15
CA ILE A 107 -11.18 43.47 -2.68
C ILE A 107 -11.26 43.50 -4.22
N MET A 108 -10.35 44.21 -4.91
CA MET A 108 -10.40 44.48 -6.36
C MET A 108 -9.44 43.65 -7.24
N VAL A 109 -8.65 42.72 -6.68
CA VAL A 109 -7.52 42.07 -7.38
C VAL A 109 -7.96 40.83 -8.16
N GLY A 110 -7.65 40.67 -9.46
CA GLY A 110 -7.92 39.54 -10.42
C GLY A 110 -7.20 38.17 -10.20
N LYS A 111 -7.84 37.03 -10.58
CA LYS A 111 -7.36 35.62 -10.47
C LYS A 111 -8.08 34.76 -11.52
N VAL A 112 -7.35 33.78 -12.06
CA VAL A 112 -7.81 32.77 -13.02
C VAL A 112 -7.68 31.41 -12.34
N ASP A 113 -8.76 30.63 -12.29
CA ASP A 113 -8.78 29.32 -11.63
C ASP A 113 -9.13 28.22 -12.64
N PHE A 114 -8.27 27.20 -12.72
CA PHE A 114 -8.45 26.03 -13.57
C PHE A 114 -9.08 24.89 -12.77
N GLY A 115 -10.42 24.88 -12.64
CA GLY A 115 -11.18 23.68 -12.29
C GLY A 115 -11.43 23.36 -10.81
N HIS A 116 -11.21 24.28 -9.87
CA HIS A 116 -11.59 24.10 -8.46
C HIS A 116 -12.90 24.80 -8.13
N GLY A 117 -14.04 24.25 -8.57
CA GLY A 117 -15.38 24.33 -7.93
C GLY A 117 -15.96 25.66 -7.41
N LEU A 118 -15.30 26.80 -7.59
CA LEU A 118 -15.74 28.11 -7.15
C LEU A 118 -16.39 28.78 -8.35
N VAL A 119 -17.67 28.51 -8.52
CA VAL A 119 -18.54 29.35 -9.32
C VAL A 119 -18.55 30.71 -8.62
N CYS A 120 -18.15 31.77 -9.33
CA CYS A 120 -18.54 33.12 -8.93
C CYS A 120 -20.08 33.19 -8.79
#